data_AF-A0A6G1SYP1-F1
#
_entry.id   AF-A0A6G1SYP1-F1
#
_cell.length_a   1.000
_cell.length_b   1.000
_cell.length_c   1.000
_cell.angle_alpha   90.00
_cell.angle_beta   90.00
_cell.angle_gamma   90.00
#
_symmetry.space_group_name_H-M   'P 1'
#
loop_
_entity.id
_entity.type
_entity.pdbx_description
1 polymer ?
#
loop_
_entity_poly.entity_id
_entity_poly.type
_entity_poly.pdbx_seq_one_letter_code
_entity_poly.pdbx_strand_id
1 'polypeptide(L)'
;MPQLEAGEDIQHPALGVVGLQVTPQTAVELDVDVDQGVYVLAVQSGSAAAEAGIESAGQLGPGQAVPAGGDVILEFGGEEVTDLGRLRELIDQREVGEMVTVLVLRDGEQVEVEVTLEAWEVEAPQPQTPSFPFPAPGLPQPGIR
;
A
#
# COMPACT_ATOMS: atom_id res chain seq x y z
N MET A 1 -26.56 7.31 25.30
CA MET A 1 -25.30 6.88 24.66
C MET A 1 -25.69 6.46 23.25
N PRO A 2 -25.41 7.27 22.21
CA PRO A 2 -25.86 7.01 20.84
C PRO A 2 -25.07 5.90 20.15
N GLN A 3 -25.68 5.41 19.07
CA GLN A 3 -25.50 4.16 18.34
C GLN A 3 -24.11 3.89 17.74
N LEU A 4 -23.84 2.58 17.68
CA LEU A 4 -23.00 1.90 16.69
C LEU A 4 -23.48 2.27 15.28
N GLU A 5 -22.62 2.85 14.45
CA GLU A 5 -22.81 2.90 12.99
C GLU A 5 -21.79 1.95 12.35
N ALA A 6 -22.29 1.21 11.38
CA ALA A 6 -21.76 -0.03 10.85
C ALA A 6 -20.32 0.10 10.34
N GLY A 7 -19.61 -1.03 10.29
CA GLY A 7 -18.43 -1.16 9.44
C GLY A 7 -18.87 -0.90 8.00
N GLU A 8 -18.80 0.36 7.59
CA GLU A 8 -18.85 0.72 6.18
C GLU A 8 -17.65 0.00 5.55
N ASP A 9 -17.95 -0.90 4.61
CA ASP A 9 -17.00 -1.35 3.60
C ASP A 9 -16.51 -0.11 2.86
N ILE A 10 -15.50 0.58 3.43
CA ILE A 10 -14.94 1.75 2.78
C ILE A 10 -14.07 1.22 1.65
N GLN A 11 -14.70 1.10 0.48
CA GLN A 11 -14.02 0.84 -0.77
C GLN A 11 -13.13 2.04 -1.08
N HIS A 12 -11.88 1.98 -0.61
CA HIS A 12 -10.88 2.95 -0.96
C HIS A 12 -10.23 2.54 -2.28
N PRO A 13 -10.06 3.47 -3.23
CA PRO A 13 -9.20 3.21 -4.36
C PRO A 13 -7.81 2.86 -3.81
N ALA A 14 -7.24 1.76 -4.27
CA ALA A 14 -5.86 1.43 -3.92
C ALA A 14 -5.09 0.97 -5.14
N LEU A 15 -3.84 1.40 -5.16
CA LEU A 15 -2.87 0.95 -6.15
C LEU A 15 -2.34 -0.46 -5.82
N GLY A 16 -2.36 -0.84 -4.52
CA GLY A 16 -1.85 -2.13 -4.03
C GLY A 16 -0.33 -2.26 -4.14
N VAL A 17 0.38 -1.18 -3.84
CA VAL A 17 1.85 -1.13 -3.76
C VAL A 17 2.29 -0.85 -2.33
N VAL A 18 3.40 -1.46 -1.95
CA VAL A 18 4.18 -1.08 -0.78
C VAL A 18 5.32 -0.22 -1.29
N GLY A 19 5.25 1.07 -1.01
CA GLY A 19 6.26 2.04 -1.40
C GLY A 19 7.13 2.50 -0.25
N LEU A 20 8.30 3.02 -0.57
CA LEU A 20 9.14 3.84 0.30
C LEU A 20 9.27 5.22 -0.34
N GLN A 21 9.18 6.28 0.46
CA GLN A 21 9.45 7.62 -0.04
C GLN A 21 10.93 7.75 -0.46
N VAL A 22 11.15 8.24 -1.68
CA VAL A 22 12.49 8.60 -2.15
C VAL A 22 12.86 9.96 -1.57
N THR A 23 14.05 10.02 -1.00
CA THR A 23 14.68 11.25 -0.52
C THR A 23 16.08 11.32 -1.12
N PRO A 24 16.77 12.48 -1.11
CA PRO A 24 18.14 12.57 -1.62
C PRO A 24 19.11 11.59 -0.94
N GLN A 25 18.84 11.18 0.31
CA GLN A 25 19.63 10.19 1.02
C GLN A 25 19.37 8.78 0.47
N THR A 26 18.08 8.41 0.38
CA THR A 26 17.65 7.11 -0.14
C THR A 26 18.00 6.94 -1.62
N ALA A 27 17.92 8.01 -2.41
CA ALA A 27 18.26 8.00 -3.83
C ALA A 27 19.71 7.54 -4.08
N VAL A 28 20.64 8.05 -3.27
CA VAL A 28 22.06 7.65 -3.30
C VAL A 28 22.24 6.21 -2.83
N GLU A 29 21.45 5.74 -1.85
CA GLU A 29 21.50 4.35 -1.39
C GLU A 29 20.95 3.35 -2.42
N LEU A 30 19.96 3.78 -3.22
CA LEU A 30 19.31 2.99 -4.26
C LEU A 30 19.95 3.12 -5.64
N ASP A 31 20.91 4.04 -5.80
CA ASP A 31 21.54 4.38 -7.08
C ASP A 31 20.50 4.80 -8.14
N VAL A 32 19.53 5.63 -7.75
CA VAL A 32 18.48 6.15 -8.64
C VAL A 32 18.73 7.62 -8.98
N ASP A 33 18.54 7.99 -10.25
CA ASP A 33 18.71 9.36 -10.77
C ASP A 33 17.54 10.31 -10.41
N VAL A 34 16.88 10.09 -9.27
CA VAL A 34 15.75 10.89 -8.80
C VAL A 34 15.82 11.10 -7.30
N ASP A 35 15.60 12.34 -6.88
CA ASP A 35 15.69 12.77 -5.48
C ASP A 35 14.33 12.81 -4.75
N GLN A 36 13.24 12.56 -5.46
CA GLN A 36 11.86 12.58 -4.98
C GLN A 36 11.02 11.50 -5.68
N GLY A 37 9.90 11.11 -5.07
CA GLY A 37 9.03 10.07 -5.59
C GLY A 37 8.73 8.95 -4.60
N VAL A 38 8.12 7.87 -5.10
CA VAL A 38 7.80 6.68 -4.31
C VAL A 38 8.43 5.45 -4.96
N TYR A 39 9.44 4.89 -4.29
CA TYR A 39 10.09 3.65 -4.70
C TYR A 39 9.20 2.45 -4.36
N VAL A 40 8.88 1.62 -5.35
CA VAL A 40 8.01 0.47 -5.19
C VAL A 40 8.84 -0.69 -4.62
N LEU A 41 8.66 -0.99 -3.33
CA LEU A 41 9.33 -2.11 -2.65
C LEU A 41 8.66 -3.45 -2.94
N ALA A 42 7.33 -3.48 -2.97
CA ALA A 42 6.56 -4.67 -3.24
C ALA A 42 5.26 -4.30 -3.94
N VAL A 43 4.80 -5.16 -4.84
CA VAL A 43 3.48 -5.05 -5.47
C VAL A 43 2.66 -6.24 -5.01
N GLN A 44 1.45 -5.98 -4.55
CA GLN A 44 0.55 -7.04 -4.13
C GLN A 44 -0.02 -7.75 -5.36
N SER A 45 0.04 -9.08 -5.38
CA SER A 45 -0.52 -9.85 -6.51
C SER A 45 -2.03 -9.63 -6.65
N GLY A 46 -2.48 -9.38 -7.88
CA GLY A 46 -3.88 -9.08 -8.19
C GLY A 46 -4.34 -7.68 -7.75
N SER A 47 -3.40 -6.73 -7.63
CA SER A 47 -3.70 -5.31 -7.47
C SER A 47 -3.63 -4.55 -8.80
N ALA A 48 -4.20 -3.35 -8.81
CA ALA A 48 -4.11 -2.40 -9.92
C ALA A 48 -2.66 -2.23 -10.44
N ALA A 49 -1.68 -2.09 -9.55
CA ALA A 49 -0.28 -1.98 -9.94
C ALA A 49 0.28 -3.26 -10.57
N ALA A 50 -0.09 -4.44 -10.06
CA ALA A 50 0.35 -5.71 -10.62
C ALA A 50 -0.20 -5.90 -12.04
N GLU A 51 -1.49 -5.62 -12.23
CA GLU A 51 -2.19 -5.73 -13.51
C GLU A 51 -1.66 -4.71 -14.52
N ALA A 52 -1.26 -3.52 -14.06
CA ALA A 52 -0.67 -2.49 -14.90
C ALA A 52 0.79 -2.76 -15.30
N GLY A 53 1.45 -3.72 -14.65
CA GLY A 53 2.85 -4.06 -14.93
C GLY A 53 3.88 -3.16 -14.23
N ILE A 54 3.51 -2.57 -13.08
CA ILE A 54 4.47 -1.94 -12.17
C ILE A 54 5.36 -3.02 -11.57
N GLU A 55 6.66 -2.82 -11.64
CA GLU A 55 7.66 -3.74 -11.12
C GLU A 55 8.07 -3.33 -9.70
N SER A 56 7.89 -4.26 -8.75
CA SER A 56 8.47 -4.11 -7.42
C SER A 56 9.96 -4.32 -7.46
N ALA A 57 10.65 -3.69 -6.51
CA ALA A 57 12.02 -3.99 -6.17
C ALA A 57 12.22 -5.51 -6.03
N GLY A 58 13.28 -6.00 -6.65
CA GLY A 58 13.54 -7.42 -6.76
C GLY A 58 14.05 -8.04 -5.46
N GLN A 59 14.97 -8.99 -5.60
CA GLN A 59 15.55 -9.65 -4.44
C GLN A 59 16.61 -8.77 -3.79
N LEU A 60 16.64 -8.75 -2.45
CA LEU A 60 17.70 -8.09 -1.70
C LEU A 60 19.06 -8.70 -2.08
N GLY A 61 19.93 -7.90 -2.70
CA GLY A 61 21.29 -8.30 -3.04
C GLY A 61 22.17 -8.47 -1.79
N PRO A 62 23.19 -9.34 -1.83
CA PRO A 62 24.11 -9.50 -0.70
C PRO A 62 24.90 -8.21 -0.46
N GLY A 63 24.62 -7.55 0.68
CA GLY A 63 25.26 -6.29 1.06
C GLY A 63 24.44 -5.03 0.73
N GLN A 64 23.28 -5.18 0.10
CA GLN A 64 22.31 -4.09 -0.08
C GLN A 64 21.36 -4.00 1.12
N ALA A 65 21.01 -2.78 1.53
CA ALA A 65 19.97 -2.54 2.54
C ALA A 65 18.56 -2.58 1.95
N VAL A 66 18.44 -2.32 0.64
CA VAL A 66 17.16 -2.27 -0.08
C VAL A 66 17.29 -3.05 -1.40
N PRO A 67 16.28 -3.81 -1.82
CA PRO A 67 16.27 -4.46 -3.12
C PRO A 67 16.37 -3.46 -4.26
N ALA A 68 17.14 -3.79 -5.29
CA ALA A 68 17.30 -2.98 -6.50
C ALA A 68 16.37 -3.45 -7.62
N GLY A 69 16.20 -2.60 -8.64
CA GLY A 69 15.39 -2.90 -9.83
C GLY A 69 13.89 -2.75 -9.60
N GLY A 70 13.47 -1.91 -8.66
CA GLY A 70 12.07 -1.50 -8.51
C GLY A 70 11.79 -0.23 -9.29
N ASP A 71 10.51 -0.01 -9.57
CA ASP A 71 10.04 1.23 -10.17
C ASP A 71 10.03 2.38 -9.16
N VAL A 72 10.37 3.60 -9.59
CA VAL A 72 10.11 4.82 -8.82
C VAL A 72 8.93 5.56 -9.44
N ILE A 73 7.83 5.72 -8.71
CA ILE A 73 6.70 6.54 -9.15
C ILE A 73 7.08 8.01 -9.02
N LEU A 74 7.07 8.72 -10.16
CA LEU A 74 7.39 10.15 -10.28
C LEU A 74 6.13 10.99 -10.46
N GLU A 75 5.18 10.50 -11.24
CA GLU A 75 3.91 11.19 -11.49
C GLU A 75 2.74 10.21 -11.46
N PHE A 76 1.58 10.72 -11.06
CA PHE A 76 0.34 9.95 -11.01
C PHE A 76 -0.81 10.82 -11.53
N GLY A 77 -1.37 10.42 -12.68
CA GLY A 77 -2.44 11.15 -13.37
C GLY A 77 -2.03 12.52 -13.88
N GLY A 78 -0.76 12.69 -14.26
CA GLY A 78 -0.18 13.98 -14.66
C GLY A 78 0.09 14.94 -13.49
N GLU A 79 0.04 14.45 -12.25
CA GLU A 79 0.42 15.21 -11.06
C GLU A 79 1.71 14.64 -10.47
N GLU A 80 2.68 15.51 -10.20
CA GLU A 80 3.96 15.11 -9.59
C GLU A 80 3.76 14.50 -8.20
N VAL A 81 4.41 13.36 -8.00
CA VAL A 81 4.46 12.62 -6.75
C VAL A 81 5.80 12.91 -6.08
N THR A 82 5.78 13.80 -5.10
CA THR A 82 7.00 14.14 -4.33
C THR A 82 7.24 13.14 -3.20
N ASP A 83 6.17 12.65 -2.60
CA ASP A 83 6.18 11.84 -1.37
C ASP A 83 5.04 10.80 -1.37
N LEU A 84 5.14 9.82 -0.47
CA LEU A 84 4.10 8.81 -0.22
C LEU A 84 2.74 9.43 0.14
N GLY A 85 2.74 10.52 0.91
CA GLY A 85 1.53 11.23 1.28
C GLY A 85 0.81 11.80 0.06
N ARG A 86 1.58 12.44 -0.85
CA ARG A 86 1.05 13.00 -2.09
C ARG A 86 0.47 11.93 -2.99
N LEU A 87 1.17 10.80 -3.17
CA LEU A 87 0.64 9.66 -3.92
C LEU A 87 -0.70 9.17 -3.34
N ARG A 88 -0.78 9.04 -2.01
CA ARG A 88 -2.00 8.61 -1.33
C ARG A 88 -3.15 9.59 -1.54
N GLU A 89 -2.89 10.89 -1.40
CA GLU A 89 -3.89 11.93 -1.67
C GLU A 89 -4.38 11.90 -3.11
N LEU A 90 -3.48 11.65 -4.08
CA LEU A 90 -3.85 11.54 -5.49
C LEU A 90 -4.72 10.31 -5.75
N ILE A 91 -4.41 9.16 -5.14
CA ILE A 91 -5.23 7.96 -5.22
C ILE A 91 -6.60 8.18 -4.57
N ASP A 92 -6.65 8.78 -3.37
CA ASP A 92 -7.90 9.08 -2.65
C ASP A 92 -8.80 10.09 -3.38
N GLN A 93 -8.25 10.88 -4.31
CA GLN A 93 -8.99 11.81 -5.17
C GLN A 93 -9.54 11.18 -6.44
N ARG A 94 -9.24 9.90 -6.71
CA ARG A 94 -9.65 9.18 -7.91
C ARG A 94 -10.72 8.16 -7.57
N GLU A 95 -11.40 7.66 -8.61
CA GLU A 95 -12.48 6.70 -8.44
C GLU A 95 -12.01 5.26 -8.74
N VAL A 96 -12.63 4.29 -8.08
CA VAL A 96 -12.45 2.88 -8.42
C VAL A 96 -12.93 2.64 -9.85
N GLY A 97 -12.09 1.99 -10.66
CA GLY A 97 -12.32 1.74 -12.09
C GLY A 97 -11.83 2.86 -12.99
N GLU A 98 -11.27 3.94 -12.43
CA GLU A 98 -10.65 5.01 -13.20
C GLU A 98 -9.28 4.57 -13.74
N MET A 99 -9.03 4.87 -15.02
CA MET A 99 -7.73 4.65 -15.65
C MET A 99 -6.86 5.90 -15.49
N VAL A 100 -5.71 5.72 -14.85
CA VAL A 100 -4.77 6.78 -14.52
C VAL A 100 -3.40 6.45 -15.10
N THR A 101 -2.78 7.41 -15.79
CA THR A 101 -1.42 7.27 -16.29
C THR A 101 -0.42 7.55 -15.16
N VAL A 102 0.51 6.63 -14.93
CA VAL A 102 1.54 6.72 -13.90
C VAL A 102 2.89 6.76 -14.58
N LEU A 103 3.67 7.81 -14.30
CA LEU A 103 5.05 7.91 -14.77
C LEU A 103 5.95 7.21 -13.75
N VAL A 104 6.63 6.16 -14.19
CA VAL A 104 7.61 5.43 -13.38
C VAL A 104 9.00 5.58 -13.96
N LEU A 105 10.02 5.59 -13.09
CA LEU A 105 11.41 5.44 -13.49
C LEU A 105 11.81 3.97 -13.36
N ARG A 106 12.21 3.36 -14.48
CA ARG A 106 12.69 1.99 -14.56
C ARG A 106 14.04 1.97 -15.27
N ASP A 107 15.07 1.43 -14.62
CA ASP A 107 16.44 1.39 -15.15
C ASP A 107 16.99 2.77 -15.60
N GLY A 108 16.54 3.85 -14.96
CA GLY A 108 16.91 5.23 -15.29
C GLY A 108 16.13 5.84 -16.48
N GLU A 109 15.20 5.09 -17.06
CA GLU A 109 14.30 5.56 -18.12
C GLU A 109 12.89 5.82 -17.56
N GLN A 110 12.25 6.88 -18.02
CA GLN A 110 10.88 7.20 -17.63
C GLN A 110 9.90 6.45 -18.53
N VAL A 111 9.03 5.66 -17.91
CA VAL A 111 8.04 4.82 -18.58
C VAL A 111 6.66 5.23 -18.09
N GLU A 112 5.76 5.54 -19.01
CA GLU A 112 4.35 5.79 -18.70
C GLU A 112 3.58 4.46 -18.68
N VAL A 113 2.90 4.20 -17.57
CA VAL A 113 2.12 2.99 -17.35
C VAL A 113 0.67 3.37 -17.07
N GLU A 114 -0.27 2.84 -17.84
CA GLU A 114 -1.70 3.04 -17.60
C GLU A 114 -2.19 2.07 -16.53
N VAL A 115 -2.62 2.60 -15.39
CA VAL A 115 -3.10 1.81 -14.25
C VAL A 115 -4.60 2.02 -14.10
N THR A 116 -5.36 0.94 -14.03
CA THR A 116 -6.79 1.01 -13.68
C THR A 116 -6.92 0.80 -12.18
N LEU A 117 -7.39 1.80 -11.45
CA LEU A 117 -7.56 1.69 -10.00
C LEU A 117 -8.64 0.68 -9.66
N GLU A 118 -8.39 -0.16 -8.67
CA GLU A 118 -9.34 -1.15 -8.20
C GLU A 118 -9.75 -0.86 -6.75
N ALA A 119 -10.98 -1.26 -6.41
CA ALA A 119 -11.42 -1.26 -5.02
C ALA A 119 -10.64 -2.36 -4.33
N TRP A 120 -9.63 -1.97 -3.58
CA TRP A 120 -9.00 -2.89 -2.66
C TRP A 120 -9.79 -2.83 -1.36
N GLU A 121 -10.44 -3.94 -1.03
CA GLU A 121 -10.98 -4.16 0.32
C GLU A 121 -9.79 -4.30 1.26
N VAL A 122 -9.31 -3.16 1.80
CA VAL A 122 -8.54 -3.22 3.03
C VAL A 122 -9.55 -3.72 4.05
N GLU A 123 -9.56 -5.04 4.30
CA GLU A 123 -10.35 -5.57 5.40
C GLU A 123 -10.03 -4.70 6.61
N ALA A 124 -11.03 -3.93 7.08
CA ALA A 124 -10.87 -3.06 8.22
C ALA A 124 -10.18 -3.91 9.30
N PRO A 125 -9.19 -3.38 10.05
CA PRO A 125 -8.60 -4.14 11.13
C PRO A 125 -9.77 -4.58 12.02
N GLN A 126 -10.15 -5.86 11.89
CA GLN A 126 -11.21 -6.47 12.67
C GLN A 126 -10.83 -6.08 14.10
N PRO A 127 -11.71 -5.41 14.88
CA PRO A 127 -11.40 -5.18 16.27
C PRO A 127 -11.23 -6.58 16.85
N GLN A 128 -9.97 -7.01 16.97
CA GLN A 128 -9.59 -8.27 17.55
C GLN A 128 -10.00 -8.08 18.99
N THR A 129 -11.24 -8.44 19.31
CA THR A 129 -11.68 -8.47 20.68
C THR A 129 -10.77 -9.54 21.26
N PRO A 130 -9.80 -9.18 22.10
CA PRO A 130 -8.89 -10.19 22.59
C PRO A 130 -9.78 -11.19 23.32
N SER A 131 -9.87 -12.40 22.79
CA SER A 131 -10.54 -13.51 23.47
C SER A 131 -9.59 -13.92 24.59
N PHE A 132 -9.51 -13.09 25.61
CA PHE A 132 -9.02 -13.55 26.89
C PHE A 132 -10.10 -14.49 27.42
N PRO A 133 -9.81 -15.77 27.63
CA PRO A 133 -10.66 -16.58 28.47
C PRO A 133 -10.52 -15.98 29.86
N PHE A 134 -11.44 -15.09 30.26
CA PHE A 134 -11.64 -14.87 31.68
C PHE A 134 -12.13 -16.22 32.21
N PRO A 135 -11.37 -16.92 33.07
CA PRO A 135 -11.96 -18.01 33.81
C PRO A 135 -13.06 -17.37 34.65
N ALA A 136 -14.32 -17.75 34.38
CA ALA A 136 -15.41 -17.40 35.28
C ALA A 136 -15.03 -17.92 36.68
N PRO A 137 -14.99 -17.08 37.73
CA PRO A 137 -14.84 -17.58 39.08
C PRO A 137 -15.98 -18.54 39.36
N GLY A 138 -15.62 -19.75 39.80
CA GLY A 138 -16.52 -20.90 39.90
C GLY A 138 -17.83 -20.59 40.61
N LEU A 139 -18.92 -20.64 39.86
CA LEU A 139 -20.25 -20.79 40.43
C LEU A 139 -20.34 -22.19 41.05
N PRO A 140 -20.67 -22.33 42.35
CA PRO A 140 -20.98 -23.63 42.92
C PRO A 140 -22.27 -24.16 42.28
N GLN A 141 -22.20 -25.36 41.67
CA GLN A 141 -23.40 -26.02 41.16
C GLN A 141 -24.21 -26.63 42.32
N PRO A 142 -25.55 -26.51 42.33
CA PRO A 142 -26.40 -27.12 43.34
C PRO A 142 -26.61 -28.63 43.07
N GLY A 143 -26.22 -29.43 44.07
CA GLY A 143 -26.84 -30.70 44.54
C GLY A 143 -27.35 -31.77 43.55
N ILE A 144 -26.73 -32.96 43.62
CA ILE A 144 -27.37 -34.29 43.49
C ILE A 144 -26.47 -35.23 44.31
N ARG A 145 -26.86 -35.92 45.39
CA ARG A 145 -28.09 -36.61 45.77
C ARG A 145 -28.13 -36.78 47.30
#